data_AF-A0A349QU59-F1
#
_entry.id   AF-A0A349QU59-F1
#
_cell.length_a   1.000
_cell.length_b   1.000
_cell.length_c   1.000
_cell.angle_alpha   90.00
_cell.angle_beta   90.00
_cell.angle_gamma   90.00
#
_symmetry.space_group_name_H-M   'P 1'
#
loop_
_entity.id
_entity.type
_entity.pdbx_description
1 polymer ?
#
loop_
_entity_poly.entity_id
_entity_poly.type
_entity_poly.pdbx_seq_one_letter_code
_entity_poly.pdbx_strand_id
1 'polypeptide(L)'
;TSTGPVDYALFVDNEPVGVIEAKPEEWGDKITTVEEQSSRYANSTLKYINNDYPLRFVFESTGVITRFTDFKDPKPKSRRIFSFYQPETILKLLQEKKSFRGRLHDLPELDHTGLRDCQITAVTNLEASFKLDKPRALVQMATGSGKTFTAITSSYRLLKHAKPKRILFLVDTKNLGEQAEQEFMTYIPQDDHRKFTELYTVSRLRSSYVPTDAEVYISTIQRMYSILKDEPLDESEEEESLAEQMTQPKEPLPVVYNK
;
A
#
# COMPACT_ATOMS: atom_id res chain seq x y z
N THR A 1 -1.43 -31.42 3.57
CA THR A 1 -0.42 -31.45 2.50
C THR A 1 0.47 -32.68 2.66
N SER A 2 1.43 -32.92 1.76
CA SER A 2 2.41 -34.01 1.87
C SER A 2 3.42 -33.83 3.01
N THR A 3 3.50 -32.64 3.61
CA THR A 3 4.44 -32.27 4.68
C THR A 3 3.76 -31.98 6.03
N GLY A 4 2.44 -32.22 6.13
CA GLY A 4 1.63 -32.04 7.34
C GLY A 4 0.22 -31.51 7.04
N PRO A 5 -0.70 -31.49 8.02
CA PRO A 5 -1.97 -30.79 7.88
C PRO A 5 -1.74 -29.27 7.81
N VAL A 6 -2.62 -28.57 7.10
CA VAL A 6 -2.67 -27.10 7.06
C VAL A 6 -4.03 -26.67 7.60
N ASP A 7 -4.10 -25.53 8.31
CA ASP A 7 -5.34 -25.07 8.94
C ASP A 7 -6.39 -24.69 7.88
N TYR A 8 -6.01 -23.88 6.88
CA TYR A 8 -6.87 -23.55 5.75
C TYR A 8 -6.10 -23.53 4.42
N ALA A 9 -6.79 -23.90 3.34
CA ALA A 9 -6.33 -23.76 1.98
C ALA A 9 -7.21 -22.74 1.23
N LEU A 10 -6.58 -21.89 0.43
CA LEU A 10 -7.25 -20.85 -0.36
C LEU A 10 -7.46 -21.33 -1.78
N PHE A 11 -8.70 -21.13 -2.26
CA PHE A 11 -9.13 -21.48 -3.61
C PHE A 11 -9.64 -20.25 -4.34
N VAL A 12 -9.30 -20.17 -5.63
CA VAL A 12 -9.92 -19.26 -6.59
C VAL A 12 -10.25 -20.09 -7.82
N ASP A 13 -11.51 -20.05 -8.27
CA ASP A 13 -12.00 -20.84 -9.41
C ASP A 13 -11.67 -22.34 -9.32
N ASN A 14 -11.80 -22.91 -8.11
CA ASN A 14 -11.45 -24.30 -7.74
C ASN A 14 -9.95 -24.66 -7.80
N GLU A 15 -9.08 -23.71 -8.12
CA GLU A 15 -7.63 -23.93 -8.09
C GLU A 15 -7.05 -23.54 -6.73
N PRO A 16 -6.19 -24.38 -6.12
CA PRO A 16 -5.50 -24.00 -4.89
C PRO A 16 -4.43 -22.96 -5.19
N VAL A 17 -4.47 -21.84 -4.47
CA VAL A 17 -3.59 -20.68 -4.72
C VAL A 17 -2.78 -20.27 -3.50
N GLY A 18 -3.16 -20.74 -2.31
CA GLY A 18 -2.51 -20.36 -1.07
C GLY A 18 -2.93 -21.17 0.14
N VAL A 19 -2.34 -20.83 1.28
CA VAL A 19 -2.62 -21.42 2.59
C VAL A 19 -2.72 -20.36 3.67
N ILE A 20 -3.43 -20.68 4.74
CA ILE A 20 -3.49 -19.89 5.96
C ILE A 20 -3.06 -20.78 7.12
N GLU A 21 -2.05 -20.32 7.87
CA GLU A 21 -1.67 -20.88 9.16
C GLU A 21 -2.32 -20.03 10.26
N ALA A 22 -3.14 -20.66 11.11
CA ALA A 22 -3.82 -20.02 12.22
C ALA A 22 -3.06 -20.29 13.53
N LYS A 23 -2.98 -19.26 14.37
CA LYS A 23 -2.42 -19.36 15.72
C LYS A 23 -3.34 -18.69 16.74
N PRO A 24 -3.28 -19.08 18.03
CA PRO A 24 -4.00 -18.39 19.08
C PRO A 24 -3.61 -16.90 19.18
N GLU A 25 -4.50 -16.08 19.71
CA GLU A 25 -4.29 -14.63 19.85
C GLU A 25 -3.01 -14.29 20.63
N GLU A 26 -2.73 -15.04 21.71
CA GLU A 26 -1.59 -14.82 22.61
C GLU A 26 -0.22 -14.99 21.96
N TRP A 27 -0.16 -15.57 20.76
CA TRP A 27 1.08 -15.61 19.99
C TRP A 27 1.56 -14.22 19.61
N GLY A 28 0.65 -13.29 19.32
CA GLY A 28 0.98 -11.95 18.84
C GLY A 28 2.05 -11.97 17.74
N ASP A 29 3.13 -11.21 17.95
CA ASP A 29 4.26 -11.12 17.00
C ASP A 29 5.10 -12.40 16.85
N LYS A 30 4.98 -13.36 17.79
CA LYS A 30 5.65 -14.66 17.67
C LYS A 30 5.14 -15.47 16.49
N ILE A 31 4.04 -15.06 15.85
CA ILE A 31 3.54 -15.66 14.60
C ILE A 31 4.58 -15.69 13.48
N THR A 32 5.59 -14.82 13.52
CA THR A 32 6.73 -14.89 12.58
C THR A 32 7.54 -16.19 12.66
N THR A 33 7.48 -16.92 13.77
CA THR A 33 8.21 -18.20 13.94
C THR A 33 7.65 -19.33 13.08
N VAL A 34 6.42 -19.21 12.56
CA VAL A 34 5.80 -20.22 11.68
C VAL A 34 5.98 -19.91 10.18
N GLU A 35 6.74 -18.88 9.83
CA GLU A 35 7.02 -18.54 8.42
C GLU A 35 7.70 -19.72 7.68
N GLU A 36 8.66 -20.40 8.32
CA GLU A 36 9.33 -21.58 7.72
C GLU A 36 8.35 -22.75 7.51
N GLN A 37 7.47 -22.99 8.47
CA GLN A 37 6.44 -24.03 8.39
C GLN A 37 5.43 -23.73 7.29
N SER A 38 4.95 -22.49 7.22
CA SER A 38 3.95 -22.06 6.24
C SER A 38 4.54 -22.05 4.82
N SER A 39 5.81 -21.66 4.68
CA SER A 39 6.58 -21.79 3.43
C SER A 39 6.73 -23.25 3.00
N ARG A 40 7.00 -24.16 3.94
CA ARG A 40 7.05 -25.61 3.65
C ARG A 40 5.70 -26.14 3.16
N TYR A 41 4.59 -25.65 3.72
CA TYR A 41 3.25 -26.03 3.24
C TYR A 41 2.95 -25.51 1.85
N ALA A 42 3.34 -24.27 1.55
CA ALA A 42 3.17 -23.69 0.22
C ALA A 42 3.92 -24.49 -0.87
N ASN A 43 5.07 -25.08 -0.53
CA ASN A 43 5.85 -25.92 -1.46
C ASN A 43 5.44 -27.40 -1.49
N SER A 44 4.34 -27.77 -0.84
CA SER A 44 3.92 -29.17 -0.71
C SER A 44 2.64 -29.47 -1.48
N THR A 45 2.44 -30.75 -1.81
CA THR A 45 1.27 -31.22 -2.56
C THR A 45 0.07 -31.40 -1.63
N LEU A 46 -1.10 -30.90 -2.03
CA LEU A 46 -2.37 -31.12 -1.37
C LEU A 46 -2.89 -32.53 -1.69
N LYS A 47 -3.04 -33.36 -0.65
CA LYS A 47 -3.34 -34.80 -0.74
C LYS A 47 -4.52 -35.17 -1.66
N TYR A 48 -5.56 -34.34 -1.73
CA TYR A 48 -6.78 -34.63 -2.46
C TYR A 48 -6.89 -33.91 -3.82
N ILE A 49 -5.99 -32.97 -4.09
CA ILE A 49 -6.01 -32.15 -5.32
C ILE A 49 -4.83 -32.50 -6.21
N ASN A 50 -3.72 -32.96 -5.61
CA ASN A 50 -2.49 -33.30 -6.30
C ASN A 50 -1.96 -32.16 -7.18
N ASN A 51 -1.88 -30.94 -6.63
CA ASN A 51 -1.21 -29.84 -7.31
C ASN A 51 0.27 -30.19 -7.59
N ASP A 52 0.71 -29.94 -8.81
CA ASP A 52 2.07 -30.14 -9.29
C ASP A 52 2.92 -28.84 -9.24
N TYR A 53 2.35 -27.77 -8.72
CA TYR A 53 2.98 -26.46 -8.56
C TYR A 53 2.93 -25.95 -7.11
N PRO A 54 3.89 -25.12 -6.67
CA PRO A 54 3.86 -24.50 -5.34
C PRO A 54 2.75 -23.44 -5.24
N LEU A 55 2.12 -23.36 -4.09
CA LEU A 55 1.12 -22.34 -3.78
C LEU A 55 1.80 -20.98 -3.59
N ARG A 56 1.22 -19.93 -4.17
CA ARG A 56 1.84 -18.60 -4.24
C ARG A 56 1.64 -17.78 -2.98
N PHE A 57 0.47 -17.88 -2.36
CA PHE A 57 0.07 -17.00 -1.28
C PHE A 57 0.10 -17.70 0.06
N VAL A 58 0.79 -17.11 1.02
CA VAL A 58 0.81 -17.59 2.40
C VAL A 58 0.31 -16.49 3.30
N PHE A 59 -0.61 -16.87 4.19
CA PHE A 59 -1.07 -16.03 5.27
C PHE A 59 -0.77 -16.70 6.61
N GLU A 60 -0.36 -15.89 7.57
CA GLU A 60 -0.30 -16.30 8.97
C GLU A 60 -1.20 -15.36 9.77
N SER A 61 -2.15 -15.90 10.54
CA SER A 61 -3.07 -15.05 11.33
C SER A 61 -3.26 -15.53 12.77
N THR A 62 -3.28 -14.58 13.71
CA THR A 62 -3.76 -14.79 15.09
C THR A 62 -5.22 -14.39 15.30
N GLY A 63 -5.93 -14.01 14.24
CA GLY A 63 -7.23 -13.32 14.31
C GLY A 63 -7.11 -11.81 14.57
N VAL A 64 -6.04 -11.36 15.23
CA VAL A 64 -5.73 -9.93 15.45
C VAL A 64 -4.63 -9.44 14.52
N ILE A 65 -3.54 -10.21 14.38
CA ILE A 65 -2.44 -9.91 13.47
C ILE A 65 -2.56 -10.83 12.27
N THR A 66 -2.64 -10.26 11.07
CA THR A 66 -2.57 -11.03 9.82
C THR A 66 -1.33 -10.61 9.04
N ARG A 67 -0.55 -11.60 8.63
CA ARG A 67 0.64 -11.45 7.79
C ARG A 67 0.43 -12.14 6.45
N PHE A 68 1.14 -11.66 5.45
CA PHE A 68 1.03 -12.13 4.08
C PHE A 68 2.39 -12.16 3.39
N THR A 69 2.63 -13.25 2.67
CA THR A 69 3.79 -13.46 1.80
C THR A 69 3.30 -13.81 0.40
N ASP A 70 3.82 -13.10 -0.61
CA ASP A 70 3.64 -13.43 -2.02
C ASP A 70 4.95 -14.02 -2.57
N PHE A 71 4.94 -15.32 -2.88
CA PHE A 71 6.13 -16.00 -3.40
C PHE A 71 6.52 -15.59 -4.83
N LYS A 72 5.73 -14.72 -5.49
CA LYS A 72 6.10 -14.08 -6.76
C LYS A 72 6.94 -12.81 -6.58
N ASP A 73 7.09 -12.32 -5.35
CA ASP A 73 8.01 -11.23 -5.04
C ASP A 73 9.48 -11.67 -5.29
N PRO A 74 10.39 -10.80 -5.78
CA PRO A 74 11.78 -11.17 -6.03
C PRO A 74 12.51 -11.69 -4.78
N LYS A 75 12.17 -11.11 -3.63
CA LYS A 75 12.59 -11.57 -2.31
C LYS A 75 11.35 -11.69 -1.43
N PRO A 76 10.65 -12.84 -1.43
CA PRO A 76 9.43 -13.02 -0.66
C PRO A 76 9.69 -12.71 0.81
N LYS A 77 8.92 -11.76 1.35
CA LYS A 77 9.04 -11.31 2.73
C LYS A 77 7.66 -11.09 3.32
N SER A 78 7.40 -11.76 4.44
CA SER A 78 6.17 -11.62 5.20
C SER A 78 5.98 -10.17 5.64
N ARG A 79 4.77 -9.65 5.45
CA ARG A 79 4.36 -8.30 5.83
C ARG A 79 2.99 -8.33 6.48
N ARG A 80 2.76 -7.45 7.45
CA ARG A 80 1.42 -7.27 8.01
C ARG A 80 0.47 -6.69 6.96
N ILE A 81 -0.75 -7.19 6.93
CA ILE A 81 -1.86 -6.64 6.17
C ILE A 81 -3.03 -6.38 7.12
N PHE A 82 -3.92 -5.48 6.72
CA PHE A 82 -5.04 -5.09 7.57
C PHE A 82 -6.10 -6.20 7.66
N SER A 83 -6.44 -6.82 6.53
CA SER A 83 -7.40 -7.91 6.45
C SER A 83 -7.05 -8.82 5.27
N PHE A 84 -7.59 -10.03 5.27
CA PHE A 84 -7.45 -10.97 4.16
C PHE A 84 -7.93 -10.34 2.85
N TYR A 85 -7.30 -10.74 1.75
CA TYR A 85 -7.71 -10.28 0.43
C TYR A 85 -8.99 -10.99 0.00
N GLN A 86 -9.91 -10.23 -0.59
CA GLN A 86 -11.08 -10.79 -1.26
C GLN A 86 -10.66 -11.69 -2.43
N PRO A 87 -11.45 -12.72 -2.80
CA PRO A 87 -11.14 -13.62 -3.92
C PRO A 87 -10.80 -12.89 -5.22
N GLU A 88 -11.52 -11.82 -5.55
CA GLU A 88 -11.30 -11.02 -6.77
C GLU A 88 -9.94 -10.30 -6.73
N THR A 89 -9.45 -9.94 -5.55
CA THR A 89 -8.12 -9.35 -5.37
C THR A 89 -7.04 -10.40 -5.58
N ILE A 90 -7.21 -11.61 -5.05
CA ILE A 90 -6.30 -12.74 -5.28
C ILE A 90 -6.24 -13.10 -6.76
N LEU A 91 -7.41 -13.18 -7.44
CA LEU A 91 -7.49 -13.45 -8.88
C LEU A 91 -6.71 -12.41 -9.70
N LYS A 92 -6.92 -11.11 -9.40
CA LYS A 92 -6.15 -10.02 -10.05
C LYS A 92 -4.65 -10.20 -9.83
N LEU A 93 -4.21 -10.48 -8.60
CA LEU A 93 -2.80 -10.72 -8.31
C LEU A 93 -2.25 -11.92 -9.10
N LEU A 94 -3.01 -13.00 -9.28
CA LEU A 94 -2.61 -14.18 -10.08
C LEU A 94 -2.37 -13.84 -11.55
N GLN A 95 -3.22 -13.01 -12.13
CA GLN A 95 -3.14 -12.58 -13.54
C GLN A 95 -1.96 -11.64 -13.83
N GLU A 96 -1.44 -10.95 -12.82
CA GLU A 96 -0.30 -10.04 -12.96
C GLU A 96 0.98 -10.79 -13.32
N LYS A 97 1.68 -10.37 -14.39
CA LYS A 97 2.94 -11.00 -14.83
C LYS A 97 4.07 -10.88 -13.81
N LYS A 98 4.16 -9.75 -13.10
CA LYS A 98 5.11 -9.49 -12.01
C LYS A 98 4.33 -8.98 -10.80
N SER A 99 4.76 -9.32 -9.58
CA SER A 99 4.18 -8.73 -8.37
C SER A 99 4.50 -7.22 -8.31
N PHE A 100 3.80 -6.49 -7.44
CA PHE A 100 4.08 -5.06 -7.21
C PHE A 100 5.54 -4.83 -6.79
N ARG A 101 6.06 -5.62 -5.84
CA ARG A 101 7.48 -5.58 -5.45
C ARG A 101 8.41 -5.92 -6.59
N GLY A 102 8.04 -6.89 -7.43
CA GLY A 102 8.76 -7.19 -8.68
C GLY A 102 8.92 -5.97 -9.58
N ARG A 103 7.83 -5.22 -9.82
CA ARG A 103 7.88 -4.03 -10.66
C ARG A 103 8.68 -2.88 -10.06
N LEU A 104 8.81 -2.80 -8.74
CA LEU A 104 9.66 -1.81 -8.06
C LEU A 104 11.16 -2.00 -8.38
N HIS A 105 11.59 -3.22 -8.75
CA HIS A 105 12.96 -3.45 -9.22
C HIS A 105 13.20 -2.95 -10.65
N ASP A 106 12.14 -2.84 -11.46
CA ASP A 106 12.20 -2.47 -12.88
C ASP A 106 12.04 -0.96 -13.12
N LEU A 107 12.04 -0.13 -12.06
CA LEU A 107 11.99 1.32 -12.21
C LEU A 107 13.19 1.79 -13.05
N PRO A 108 12.96 2.52 -14.16
CA PRO A 108 14.04 3.04 -14.99
C PRO A 108 14.83 4.10 -14.22
N GLU A 109 16.01 4.47 -14.72
CA GLU A 109 16.79 5.56 -14.13
C GLU A 109 15.97 6.86 -14.08
N LEU A 110 16.23 7.68 -13.06
CA LEU A 110 15.59 8.96 -12.91
C LEU A 110 16.20 9.95 -13.92
N ASP A 111 15.38 10.55 -14.77
CA ASP A 111 15.81 11.72 -15.53
C ASP A 111 15.95 12.91 -14.58
N HIS A 112 17.16 13.48 -14.54
CA HIS A 112 17.50 14.60 -13.65
C HIS A 112 17.09 15.96 -14.23
N THR A 113 16.68 16.02 -15.50
CA THR A 113 16.31 17.26 -16.17
C THR A 113 15.24 18.02 -15.39
N GLY A 114 15.52 19.28 -15.07
CA GLY A 114 14.59 20.14 -14.31
C GLY A 114 14.44 19.81 -12.83
N LEU A 115 15.13 18.79 -12.30
CA LEU A 115 15.13 18.44 -10.89
C LEU A 115 16.29 19.11 -10.14
N ARG A 116 16.04 19.50 -8.88
CA ARG A 116 17.08 19.95 -7.97
C ARG A 116 17.78 18.75 -7.33
N ASP A 117 19.04 18.92 -6.93
CA ASP A 117 19.84 17.86 -6.28
C ASP A 117 19.15 17.20 -5.08
N CYS A 118 18.44 18.00 -4.27
CA CYS A 118 17.68 17.48 -3.13
C CYS A 118 16.49 16.62 -3.53
N GLN A 119 15.86 16.91 -4.68
CA GLN A 119 14.75 16.13 -5.24
C GLN A 119 15.28 14.84 -5.86
N ILE A 120 16.37 14.91 -6.62
CA ILE A 120 17.08 13.75 -7.17
C ILE A 120 17.46 12.79 -6.05
N THR A 121 18.11 13.31 -5.00
CA THR A 121 18.53 12.53 -3.83
C THR A 121 17.35 11.87 -3.13
N ALA A 122 16.24 12.61 -2.95
CA ALA A 122 15.04 12.09 -2.30
C ALA A 122 14.39 10.95 -3.09
N VAL A 123 14.16 11.14 -4.40
CA VAL A 123 13.50 10.14 -5.26
C VAL A 123 14.39 8.90 -5.39
N THR A 124 15.68 9.06 -5.69
CA THR A 124 16.61 7.94 -5.86
C THR A 124 16.71 7.08 -4.59
N ASN A 125 16.82 7.70 -3.41
CA ASN A 125 16.89 6.95 -2.15
C ASN A 125 15.54 6.30 -1.78
N LEU A 126 14.43 6.94 -2.12
CA LEU A 126 13.10 6.36 -1.91
C LEU A 126 12.91 5.11 -2.78
N GLU A 127 13.30 5.16 -4.05
CA GLU A 127 13.25 4.00 -4.95
C GLU A 127 14.19 2.88 -4.52
N ALA A 128 15.40 3.21 -4.06
CA ALA A 128 16.30 2.23 -3.46
C ALA A 128 15.69 1.59 -2.21
N SER A 129 14.99 2.37 -1.37
CA SER A 129 14.26 1.86 -0.21
C SER A 129 13.15 0.89 -0.60
N PHE A 130 12.39 1.19 -1.66
CA PHE A 130 11.36 0.28 -2.18
C PHE A 130 11.94 -1.05 -2.68
N LYS A 131 13.06 -1.01 -3.42
CA LYS A 131 13.77 -2.23 -3.88
C LYS A 131 14.31 -3.10 -2.74
N LEU A 132 14.45 -2.54 -1.53
CA LEU A 132 14.89 -3.24 -0.32
C LEU A 132 13.72 -3.72 0.57
N ASP A 133 12.47 -3.60 0.10
CA ASP A 133 11.27 -3.94 0.87
C ASP A 133 11.20 -3.21 2.23
N LYS A 134 11.59 -1.94 2.26
CA LYS A 134 11.43 -1.06 3.42
C LYS A 134 10.11 -0.28 3.29
N PRO A 135 9.01 -0.72 3.93
CA PRO A 135 7.68 -0.14 3.72
C PRO A 135 7.51 1.24 4.34
N ARG A 136 8.47 1.69 5.14
CA ARG A 136 8.47 2.99 5.82
C ARG A 136 9.76 3.71 5.50
N ALA A 137 9.64 4.90 4.94
CA ALA A 137 10.73 5.80 4.63
C ALA A 137 10.40 7.19 5.17
N LEU A 138 11.44 7.95 5.54
CA LEU A 138 11.33 9.34 5.95
C LEU A 138 12.24 10.18 5.05
N VAL A 139 11.66 11.16 4.38
CA VAL A 139 12.40 12.13 3.57
C VAL A 139 12.32 13.48 4.28
N GLN A 140 13.46 13.98 4.76
CA GLN A 140 13.56 15.29 5.37
C GLN A 140 14.04 16.31 4.36
N MET A 141 13.21 17.32 4.07
CA MET A 141 13.59 18.42 3.18
C MET A 141 13.17 19.77 3.78
N ALA A 142 14.00 20.79 3.58
CA ALA A 142 13.71 22.15 4.01
C ALA A 142 12.41 22.70 3.38
N THR A 143 11.78 23.68 4.01
CA THR A 143 10.66 24.41 3.39
C THR A 143 11.14 25.18 2.16
N GLY A 144 10.32 25.22 1.10
CA GLY A 144 10.71 25.81 -0.20
C GLY A 144 11.61 24.92 -1.09
N SER A 145 12.06 23.75 -0.62
CA SER A 145 12.90 22.83 -1.41
C SER A 145 12.13 22.01 -2.46
N GLY A 146 10.80 22.15 -2.53
CA GLY A 146 9.97 21.44 -3.51
C GLY A 146 9.45 20.07 -3.03
N LYS A 147 9.12 19.91 -1.74
CA LYS A 147 8.58 18.67 -1.15
C LYS A 147 7.40 18.09 -1.94
N THR A 148 6.40 18.92 -2.22
CA THR A 148 5.18 18.50 -2.94
C THR A 148 5.54 18.02 -4.34
N PHE A 149 6.36 18.78 -5.08
CA PHE A 149 6.86 18.39 -6.40
C PHE A 149 7.63 17.05 -6.38
N THR A 150 8.49 16.80 -5.38
CA THR A 150 9.20 15.53 -5.19
C THR A 150 8.23 14.36 -4.96
N ALA A 151 7.20 14.57 -4.15
CA ALA A 151 6.20 13.56 -3.84
C ALA A 151 5.31 13.25 -5.06
N ILE A 152 4.92 14.26 -5.84
CA ILE A 152 4.20 14.08 -7.10
C ILE A 152 5.07 13.34 -8.13
N THR A 153 6.35 13.71 -8.24
CA THR A 153 7.31 13.01 -9.12
C THR A 153 7.44 11.54 -8.75
N SER A 154 7.54 11.22 -7.46
CA SER A 154 7.57 9.84 -6.98
C SER A 154 6.25 9.11 -7.27
N SER A 155 5.12 9.77 -7.07
CA SER A 155 3.79 9.21 -7.34
C SER A 155 3.60 8.88 -8.83
N TYR A 156 4.00 9.80 -9.72
CA TYR A 156 3.99 9.61 -11.16
C TYR A 156 4.81 8.39 -11.58
N ARG A 157 6.05 8.30 -11.10
CA ARG A 157 6.96 7.19 -11.42
C ARG A 157 6.42 5.85 -10.93
N LEU A 158 5.85 5.81 -9.72
CA LEU A 158 5.19 4.62 -9.21
C LEU A 158 3.98 4.23 -10.07
N LEU A 159 3.10 5.17 -10.42
CA LEU A 159 1.93 4.88 -11.27
C LEU A 159 2.33 4.37 -12.65
N LYS A 160 3.32 5.02 -13.29
CA LYS A 160 3.76 4.66 -14.63
C LYS A 160 4.43 3.28 -14.69
N HIS A 161 5.31 2.98 -13.73
CA HIS A 161 6.18 1.82 -13.83
C HIS A 161 5.80 0.68 -12.86
N ALA A 162 5.42 1.00 -11.63
CA ALA A 162 5.08 0.01 -10.60
C ALA A 162 3.57 -0.29 -10.52
N LYS A 163 2.72 0.60 -11.05
CA LYS A 163 1.26 0.45 -11.09
C LYS A 163 0.67 0.00 -9.75
N PRO A 164 0.85 0.77 -8.65
CA PRO A 164 0.13 0.53 -7.42
C PRO A 164 -1.37 0.66 -7.66
N LYS A 165 -2.19 0.04 -6.79
CA LYS A 165 -3.65 0.15 -6.90
C LYS A 165 -4.15 1.58 -6.67
N ARG A 166 -3.63 2.25 -5.64
CA ARG A 166 -3.99 3.61 -5.21
C ARG A 166 -2.81 4.25 -4.48
N ILE A 167 -2.74 5.58 -4.52
CA ILE A 167 -1.83 6.42 -3.71
C ILE A 167 -2.70 7.35 -2.86
N LEU A 168 -2.40 7.43 -1.56
CA LEU A 168 -3.03 8.36 -0.63
C LEU A 168 -2.02 9.44 -0.24
N PHE A 169 -2.32 10.69 -0.58
CA PHE A 169 -1.56 11.88 -0.24
C PHE A 169 -2.23 12.55 0.96
N LEU A 170 -1.61 12.42 2.14
CA LEU A 170 -2.13 12.97 3.39
C LEU A 170 -1.59 14.36 3.66
N VAL A 171 -2.49 15.27 4.02
CA VAL A 171 -2.19 16.65 4.42
C VAL A 171 -2.80 16.95 5.79
N ASP A 172 -2.34 18.03 6.41
CA ASP A 172 -2.79 18.42 7.75
C ASP A 172 -4.06 19.30 7.72
N THR A 173 -4.20 20.15 6.71
CA THR A 173 -5.32 21.09 6.58
C THR A 173 -5.91 21.11 5.17
N LYS A 174 -7.15 21.59 5.05
CA LYS A 174 -7.87 21.75 3.78
C LYS A 174 -7.09 22.58 2.76
N ASN A 175 -6.52 23.72 3.19
CA ASN A 175 -5.72 24.60 2.34
C ASN A 175 -4.48 23.88 1.77
N LEU A 176 -3.78 23.08 2.59
CA LEU A 176 -2.67 22.25 2.10
C LEU A 176 -3.13 21.19 1.08
N GLY A 177 -4.34 20.66 1.26
CA GLY A 177 -4.97 19.74 0.31
C GLY A 177 -5.29 20.40 -1.02
N GLU A 178 -5.82 21.62 -1.00
CA GLU A 178 -6.10 22.42 -2.20
C GLU A 178 -4.83 22.81 -2.94
N GLN A 179 -3.77 23.17 -2.21
CA GLN A 179 -2.44 23.41 -2.79
C GLN A 179 -1.88 22.14 -3.44
N ALA A 180 -1.97 20.99 -2.77
CA ALA A 180 -1.53 19.72 -3.35
C ALA A 180 -2.32 19.37 -4.62
N GLU A 181 -3.65 19.53 -4.59
CA GLU A 181 -4.54 19.31 -5.75
C GLU A 181 -4.13 20.19 -6.93
N GLN A 182 -3.86 21.48 -6.69
CA GLN A 182 -3.41 22.41 -7.72
C GLN A 182 -2.03 22.05 -8.29
N GLU A 183 -1.10 21.59 -7.45
CA GLU A 183 0.23 21.11 -7.88
C GLU A 183 0.11 19.86 -8.75
N PHE A 184 -0.78 18.91 -8.41
CA PHE A 184 -1.07 17.77 -9.28
C PHE A 184 -1.65 18.22 -10.63
N MET A 185 -2.54 19.23 -10.65
CA MET A 185 -3.15 19.74 -11.89
C MET A 185 -2.16 20.43 -12.83
N THR A 186 -1.08 21.02 -12.31
CA THR A 186 -0.09 21.76 -13.12
C THR A 186 1.17 20.93 -13.40
N TYR A 187 1.38 19.83 -12.69
CA TYR A 187 2.53 18.96 -12.89
C TYR A 187 2.53 18.35 -14.30
N ILE A 188 3.65 18.51 -15.00
CA ILE A 188 3.94 17.86 -16.28
C ILE A 188 5.15 16.95 -16.06
N PRO A 189 5.03 15.64 -16.30
CA PRO A 189 6.17 14.73 -16.19
C PRO A 189 7.27 15.07 -17.20
N GLN A 190 8.52 14.74 -16.88
CA GLN A 190 9.65 15.01 -17.79
C GLN A 190 9.56 14.23 -19.12
N ASP A 191 8.91 13.05 -19.09
CA ASP A 191 8.85 12.11 -20.19
C ASP A 191 7.44 11.98 -20.81
N ASP A 192 6.54 12.94 -20.55
CA ASP A 192 5.22 13.05 -21.18
C ASP A 192 4.83 14.53 -21.32
N HIS A 193 4.15 14.90 -22.41
CA HIS A 193 3.72 16.28 -22.65
C HIS A 193 2.37 16.63 -22.00
N ARG A 194 1.66 15.63 -21.50
CA ARG A 194 0.37 15.77 -20.83
C ARG A 194 0.55 16.09 -19.35
N LYS A 195 -0.42 16.80 -18.78
CA LYS A 195 -0.46 17.04 -17.33
C LYS A 195 -0.72 15.74 -16.57
N PHE A 196 -0.30 15.66 -15.32
CA PHE A 196 -0.55 14.49 -14.46
C PHE A 196 -2.03 14.09 -14.46
N THR A 197 -2.94 15.07 -14.34
CA THR A 197 -4.38 14.85 -14.28
C THR A 197 -5.01 14.43 -15.61
N GLU A 198 -4.29 14.53 -16.72
CA GLU A 198 -4.67 13.97 -18.02
C GLU A 198 -4.24 12.50 -18.15
N LEU A 199 -3.33 12.03 -17.30
CA LEU A 199 -2.80 10.66 -17.27
C LEU A 199 -3.47 9.81 -16.19
N TYR A 200 -3.72 10.40 -15.02
CA TYR A 200 -4.20 9.73 -13.82
C TYR A 200 -5.24 10.60 -13.12
N THR A 201 -6.31 9.97 -12.65
CA THR A 201 -7.38 10.64 -11.92
C THR A 201 -6.92 10.94 -10.50
N VAL A 202 -7.02 12.23 -10.13
CA VAL A 202 -6.72 12.74 -8.79
C VAL A 202 -8.03 13.19 -8.16
N SER A 203 -8.31 12.71 -6.94
CA SER A 203 -9.54 13.06 -6.21
C SER A 203 -9.19 13.58 -4.82
N ARG A 204 -9.58 14.82 -4.52
CA ARG A 204 -9.58 15.34 -3.15
C ARG A 204 -10.86 14.89 -2.44
N LEU A 205 -10.71 14.20 -1.32
CA LEU A 205 -11.83 13.73 -0.52
C LEU A 205 -12.47 14.90 0.23
N ARG A 206 -13.74 15.19 -0.09
CA ARG A 206 -14.54 16.26 0.52
C ARG A 206 -15.71 15.72 1.36
N SER A 207 -15.94 14.42 1.31
CA SER A 207 -17.02 13.73 2.02
C SER A 207 -16.57 12.32 2.44
N SER A 208 -17.44 11.57 3.11
CA SER A 208 -17.18 10.16 3.42
C SER A 208 -17.14 9.25 2.17
N TYR A 209 -17.64 9.73 1.03
CA TYR A 209 -17.60 8.98 -0.22
C TYR A 209 -16.19 8.95 -0.82
N VAL A 210 -15.68 7.74 -1.03
CA VAL A 210 -14.39 7.50 -1.69
C VAL A 210 -14.65 6.95 -3.11
N PRO A 211 -14.37 7.73 -4.18
CA PRO A 211 -14.55 7.25 -5.54
C PRO A 211 -13.69 6.01 -5.80
N THR A 212 -14.13 5.13 -6.70
CA THR A 212 -13.44 3.86 -6.93
C THR A 212 -12.41 3.91 -8.05
N ASP A 213 -12.51 4.91 -8.92
CA ASP A 213 -11.85 5.10 -10.20
C ASP A 213 -10.66 6.07 -10.16
N ALA A 214 -10.34 6.66 -9.00
CA ALA A 214 -9.15 7.49 -8.86
C ALA A 214 -7.90 6.67 -8.51
N GLU A 215 -6.75 7.07 -9.07
CA GLU A 215 -5.43 6.53 -8.74
C GLU A 215 -4.81 7.26 -7.54
N VAL A 216 -5.05 8.56 -7.40
CA VAL A 216 -4.50 9.39 -6.31
C VAL A 216 -5.64 10.01 -5.51
N TYR A 217 -5.58 9.86 -4.19
CA TYR A 217 -6.51 10.47 -3.25
C TYR A 217 -5.76 11.50 -2.42
N ILE A 218 -6.29 12.71 -2.32
CA ILE A 218 -5.79 13.74 -1.42
C ILE A 218 -6.77 13.84 -0.26
N SER A 219 -6.29 13.68 0.97
CA SER A 219 -7.15 13.77 2.16
C SER A 219 -6.43 14.45 3.30
N THR A 220 -7.19 15.20 4.09
CA THR A 220 -6.75 15.58 5.43
C THR A 220 -6.75 14.35 6.33
N ILE A 221 -5.97 14.40 7.42
CA ILE A 221 -5.96 13.33 8.42
C ILE A 221 -7.34 13.23 9.12
N GLN A 222 -7.98 14.38 9.37
CA GLN A 222 -9.32 14.53 9.95
C GLN A 222 -10.35 13.79 9.10
N ARG A 223 -10.38 14.09 7.79
CA ARG A 223 -11.28 13.45 6.83
C ARG A 223 -11.04 11.96 6.73
N MET A 224 -9.78 11.51 6.75
CA MET A 224 -9.49 10.08 6.79
C MET A 224 -10.04 9.41 8.04
N TYR A 225 -9.88 10.01 9.23
CA TYR A 225 -10.46 9.48 10.46
C TYR A 225 -11.99 9.41 10.41
N SER A 226 -12.63 10.45 9.89
CA SER A 226 -14.09 10.48 9.67
C SER A 226 -14.54 9.32 8.76
N ILE A 227 -13.87 9.11 7.62
CA ILE A 227 -14.13 7.96 6.74
C ILE A 227 -13.88 6.64 7.47
N LEU A 228 -12.81 6.55 8.27
CA LEU A 228 -12.44 5.36 9.04
C LEU A 228 -13.40 5.00 10.17
N LYS A 229 -14.22 5.95 10.62
CA LYS A 229 -15.23 5.73 11.66
C LYS A 229 -16.66 5.70 11.14
N ASP A 230 -16.86 6.03 9.86
CA ASP A 230 -18.19 6.29 9.30
C ASP A 230 -18.93 7.41 10.06
N GLU A 231 -18.18 8.42 10.51
CA GLU A 231 -18.69 9.59 11.24
C GLU A 231 -18.67 10.81 10.31
N PRO A 232 -19.74 11.63 10.24
CA PRO A 232 -19.74 12.85 9.43
C PRO A 232 -18.73 13.86 10.00
N LEU A 233 -18.10 14.62 9.12
CA LEU A 233 -17.15 15.67 9.45
C LEU A 233 -17.56 16.96 8.74
N ASP A 234 -17.72 18.03 9.51
CA ASP A 234 -17.91 19.37 8.97
C ASP A 234 -16.59 19.84 8.33
N GLU A 235 -16.66 20.44 7.14
CA GLU A 235 -15.45 20.91 6.44
C GLU A 235 -14.68 21.98 7.22
N SER A 236 -15.35 22.74 8.10
CA SER A 236 -14.68 23.73 8.96
C SER A 236 -13.69 23.11 9.94
N GLU A 237 -13.90 21.85 10.33
CA GLU A 237 -12.97 21.10 11.20
C GLU A 237 -11.66 20.72 10.48
N GLU A 238 -11.60 20.91 9.16
CA GLU A 238 -10.40 20.67 8.34
C GLU A 238 -9.54 21.93 8.14
N GLU A 239 -9.96 23.10 8.65
CA GLU A 239 -9.22 24.36 8.52
C GLU A 239 -8.04 24.43 9.49
N GLU A 240 -8.18 23.82 10.67
CA GLU A 240 -7.17 23.81 11.73
C GLU A 240 -6.34 22.53 11.74
N SER A 241 -5.08 22.63 12.19
CA SER A 241 -4.18 21.49 12.32
C SER A 241 -4.62 20.55 13.43
N LEU A 242 -4.62 19.23 13.17
CA LEU A 242 -4.81 18.23 14.21
C LEU A 242 -3.73 18.29 15.28
N ALA A 243 -2.50 18.63 14.90
CA ALA A 243 -1.38 18.71 15.85
C ALA A 243 -1.60 19.81 16.88
N GLU A 244 -2.29 20.89 16.51
CA GLU A 244 -2.63 22.01 17.41
C GLU A 244 -3.79 21.64 18.36
N GLN A 245 -4.69 20.74 17.93
CA GLN A 245 -5.79 20.22 18.75
C GLN A 245 -5.35 19.08 19.69
N MET A 246 -4.30 18.34 19.35
CA MET A 246 -3.78 17.21 20.13
C MET A 246 -2.85 17.65 21.27
N THR A 247 -3.40 18.14 22.37
CA THR A 247 -2.64 18.46 23.61
C THR A 247 -2.26 17.24 24.45
N GLN A 248 -2.79 16.04 24.16
CA GLN A 248 -2.41 14.78 24.82
C GLN A 248 -2.42 13.60 23.84
N PRO A 249 -1.53 12.60 24.02
CA PRO A 249 -1.57 11.37 23.24
C PRO A 249 -2.85 10.59 23.55
N LYS A 250 -3.76 10.51 22.58
CA LYS A 250 -4.94 9.65 22.67
C LYS A 250 -4.56 8.22 22.29
N GLU A 251 -5.22 7.24 22.92
CA GLU A 251 -5.15 5.85 22.50
C GLU A 251 -5.57 5.71 21.03
N PRO A 252 -5.04 4.72 20.29
CA PRO A 252 -5.46 4.43 18.93
C PRO A 252 -6.99 4.29 18.87
N LEU A 253 -7.63 5.17 18.11
CA LEU A 253 -9.09 5.23 18.07
C LEU A 253 -9.65 4.00 17.32
N PRO A 254 -10.77 3.41 17.80
CA PRO A 254 -11.41 2.29 17.13
C PRO A 254 -11.94 2.73 15.75
N VAL A 255 -11.75 1.88 14.74
CA VAL A 255 -12.19 2.11 13.34
C VAL A 255 -13.17 1.01 12.93
N VAL A 256 -14.24 1.37 12.21
CA VAL A 256 -15.37 0.48 11.90
C VAL A 256 -15.26 -0.02 10.46
N TYR A 257 -14.40 -1.01 10.20
CA TYR A 257 -14.15 -1.49 8.83
C TYR A 257 -14.66 -2.90 8.48
N ASN A 258 -15.29 -3.60 9.43
CA ASN A 258 -15.74 -4.97 9.21
C ASN A 258 -17.27 -5.08 9.39
N LYS A 259 -18.03 -4.59 8.41
CA LYS A 259 -19.38 -5.11 8.13
C LYS A 259 -19.36 -5.90 6.83
#